data_AF-A0A7J6FSV9-F1
#
_entry.id   AF-A0A7J6FSV9-F1
#
_cell.length_a   1.000
_cell.length_b   1.000
_cell.length_c   1.000
_cell.angle_alpha   90.00
_cell.angle_beta   90.00
_cell.angle_gamma   90.00
#
_symmetry.space_group_name_H-M   'P 1'
#
loop_
_entity.id
_entity.type
_entity.pdbx_description
1 polymer ?
#
loop_
_entity_poly.entity_id
_entity_poly.type
_entity_poly.pdbx_seq_one_letter_code
_entity_poly.pdbx_strand_id
1 'polypeptide(L)'
;MNSSNTMKLFGYDEAMHGLTFREAEEFYNIVNERLQHLHNASRQVKLLNLPKVKNHHHVNNNRYGEIEEIEVEIEKNFHNFKNFEILETPPLDHHFLDHQSTSTLFCFGVYKNKSLKKIMRQEWEILSSQLLNSIFYIRVYESRCDLMRVVVINEQAATNSYHHGLFFFDLFFPKNYPSNPPKIVYYSYEKSLHEIRGVVCGNYIFKNWNSLIKSNTESPILNVLVSIKNFISNSIELERSSEDIFQMLRSPLIGYEDFVLGYFLLRAHHILLNYKNTFTNPNEENYKTFFNLIKAFEEIGAYCKHHYKYLESFQFASY
;
A
#
# COMPACT_ATOMS: atom_id res chain seq x y z
N MET A 1 14.36 25.44 15.78
CA MET A 1 15.02 25.08 14.51
C MET A 1 15.23 23.57 14.54
N ASN A 2 14.25 22.80 14.08
CA ASN A 2 14.39 21.37 13.84
C ASN A 2 14.14 21.16 12.35
N SER A 3 15.18 20.71 11.65
CA SER A 3 15.17 20.34 10.25
C SER A 3 14.21 19.17 10.07
N SER A 4 13.05 19.45 9.47
CA SER A 4 12.20 18.41 8.89
C SER A 4 13.03 17.74 7.79
N ASN A 5 13.47 16.51 8.03
CA ASN A 5 13.96 15.62 6.98
C ASN A 5 12.75 15.18 6.15
N THR A 6 12.16 16.11 5.41
CA THR A 6 11.39 15.77 4.22
C THR A 6 12.38 15.17 3.24
N MET A 7 12.39 13.84 3.15
CA MET A 7 13.07 13.12 2.08
C MET A 7 12.53 13.68 0.77
N LYS A 8 13.31 14.52 0.09
CA LYS A 8 13.07 14.95 -1.29
C LYS A 8 13.30 13.72 -2.19
N LEU A 9 12.42 12.74 -2.09
CA LEU A 9 12.24 11.81 -3.18
C LEU A 9 11.33 12.49 -4.22
N PHE A 10 11.36 11.97 -5.44
CA PHE A 10 10.47 12.32 -6.55
C PHE A 10 10.89 13.52 -7.42
N GLY A 11 11.92 13.29 -8.25
CA GLY A 11 12.23 14.07 -9.46
C GLY A 11 11.52 13.51 -10.71
N TYR A 12 10.21 13.24 -10.62
CA TYR A 12 9.44 12.59 -11.69
C TYR A 12 8.93 13.53 -12.79
N ASP A 13 9.01 14.85 -12.61
CA ASP A 13 8.47 15.81 -13.58
C ASP A 13 9.29 15.89 -14.89
N GLU A 14 10.50 15.32 -14.95
CA GLU A 14 11.41 15.52 -16.09
C GLU A 14 11.71 14.25 -16.92
N ALA A 15 11.32 13.05 -16.47
CA ALA A 15 11.74 11.80 -17.12
C ALA A 15 11.20 11.58 -18.54
N MET A 16 10.10 12.25 -18.90
CA MET A 16 9.45 12.13 -20.22
C MET A 16 9.45 13.41 -21.05
N HIS A 17 10.11 14.48 -20.59
CA HIS A 17 10.26 15.67 -21.41
C HIS A 17 11.33 15.48 -22.53
N GLY A 18 12.01 14.33 -22.59
CA GLY A 18 13.14 14.11 -23.50
C GLY A 18 13.15 12.85 -24.38
N LEU A 19 12.16 11.95 -24.29
CA LEU A 19 12.10 10.74 -25.13
C LEU A 19 11.04 10.86 -26.23
N THR A 20 11.39 10.49 -27.45
CA THR A 20 10.45 10.34 -28.57
C THR A 20 9.60 9.08 -28.41
N PHE A 21 8.44 9.05 -29.07
CA PHE A 21 7.53 7.87 -29.07
C PHE A 21 8.26 6.58 -29.46
N ARG A 22 9.16 6.66 -30.45
CA ARG A 22 9.94 5.52 -30.93
C ARG A 22 10.93 5.00 -29.87
N GLU A 23 11.60 5.91 -29.17
CA GLU A 23 12.52 5.52 -28.09
C GLU A 23 11.77 4.89 -26.91
N ALA A 24 10.56 5.38 -26.59
CA ALA A 24 9.72 4.81 -25.55
C ALA A 24 9.23 3.38 -25.93
N GLU A 25 8.89 3.16 -27.20
CA GLU A 25 8.52 1.85 -27.73
C GLU A 25 9.70 0.87 -27.76
N GLU A 26 10.87 1.30 -28.23
CA GLU A 26 12.10 0.49 -28.23
C GLU A 26 12.51 0.10 -26.80
N PHE A 27 12.43 1.04 -25.86
CA PHE A 27 12.68 0.79 -24.44
C PHE A 27 11.69 -0.24 -23.87
N TYR A 28 10.39 -0.08 -24.14
CA TYR A 28 9.35 -1.02 -23.73
C TYR A 28 9.66 -2.44 -24.21
N ASN A 29 10.07 -2.60 -25.47
CA ASN A 29 10.40 -3.90 -26.04
C ASN A 29 11.60 -4.56 -25.34
N ILE A 30 12.65 -3.80 -25.04
CA ILE A 30 13.85 -4.31 -24.34
C ILE A 30 13.51 -4.74 -22.90
N VAL A 31 12.74 -3.93 -22.19
CA VAL A 31 12.30 -4.29 -20.83
C VAL A 31 11.41 -5.52 -20.84
N ASN A 32 10.55 -5.63 -21.84
CA ASN A 32 9.62 -6.75 -21.97
C ASN A 32 10.31 -8.10 -22.16
N GLU A 33 11.31 -8.16 -23.03
CA GLU A 33 12.10 -9.39 -23.20
C GLU A 33 12.70 -9.82 -21.86
N ARG A 34 13.28 -8.86 -21.11
CA ARG A 34 13.87 -9.14 -19.79
C ARG A 34 12.84 -9.55 -18.75
N LEU A 35 11.68 -8.90 -18.70
CA LEU A 35 10.58 -9.31 -17.82
C LEU A 35 10.14 -10.75 -18.14
N GLN A 36 10.01 -11.11 -19.42
CA GLN A 36 9.67 -12.48 -19.82
C GLN A 36 10.75 -13.49 -19.42
N HIS A 37 12.02 -13.13 -19.57
CA HIS A 37 13.14 -13.96 -19.10
C HIS A 37 13.10 -14.19 -17.59
N LEU A 38 12.89 -13.14 -16.79
CA LEU A 38 12.76 -13.24 -15.33
C LEU A 38 11.55 -14.08 -14.90
N HIS A 39 10.40 -13.88 -15.55
CA HIS A 39 9.19 -14.67 -15.30
C HIS A 39 9.42 -16.16 -15.57
N ASN A 40 10.06 -16.48 -16.69
CA ASN A 40 10.37 -17.86 -17.07
C ASN A 40 11.40 -18.50 -16.14
N ALA A 41 12.42 -17.76 -15.72
CA ALA A 41 13.42 -18.20 -14.75
C ALA A 41 12.79 -18.49 -13.38
N SER A 42 11.94 -17.60 -12.87
CA SER A 42 11.20 -17.79 -11.61
C SER A 42 10.31 -19.05 -11.64
N ARG A 43 9.66 -19.32 -12.78
CA ARG A 43 8.83 -20.51 -12.98
C ARG A 43 9.67 -21.80 -13.01
N GLN A 44 10.86 -21.77 -13.60
CA GLN A 44 11.81 -22.89 -13.59
C GLN A 44 12.34 -23.17 -12.18
N VAL A 45 12.67 -22.14 -11.40
CA VAL A 45 13.09 -22.29 -9.99
C VAL A 45 11.98 -22.89 -9.12
N LYS A 46 10.72 -22.48 -9.31
CA LYS A 46 9.56 -23.10 -8.63
C LYS A 46 9.35 -24.57 -9.00
N LEU A 47 9.71 -24.99 -10.22
CA LEU A 47 9.65 -26.40 -10.66
C LEU A 47 10.82 -27.25 -10.16
N LEU A 48 11.96 -26.61 -9.85
CA LEU A 48 13.19 -27.29 -9.42
C LEU A 48 13.33 -27.43 -7.89
N ASN A 49 12.51 -26.73 -7.09
CA ASN A 49 12.51 -26.85 -5.64
C ASN A 49 11.74 -28.09 -5.13
N LEU A 50 12.29 -29.29 -5.41
CA LEU A 50 12.32 -30.40 -4.45
C LEU A 50 13.59 -30.24 -3.59
N PRO A 51 13.59 -30.64 -2.31
CA PRO A 51 14.61 -30.16 -1.39
C PRO A 51 15.96 -30.81 -1.72
N LYS A 52 16.99 -29.99 -1.98
CA LYS A 52 18.38 -30.32 -1.66
C LYS A 52 19.32 -29.10 -1.66
N VAL A 53 19.82 -28.86 -0.43
CA VAL A 53 21.20 -28.52 -0.03
C VAL A 53 21.85 -27.26 -0.62
N LYS A 54 22.08 -26.31 0.30
CA LYS A 54 22.91 -25.11 0.14
C LYS A 54 24.34 -25.47 -0.29
N ASN A 55 24.83 -24.86 -1.37
CA ASN A 55 26.26 -24.64 -1.57
C ASN A 55 26.49 -23.14 -1.77
N HIS A 56 27.23 -22.56 -0.83
CA HIS A 56 27.75 -21.20 -0.92
C HIS A 56 28.93 -21.18 -1.89
N HIS A 57 28.84 -20.39 -2.96
CA HIS A 57 30.01 -19.87 -3.65
C HIS A 57 29.98 -18.35 -3.62
N HIS A 58 30.94 -17.77 -2.91
CA HIS A 58 31.25 -16.35 -2.88
C HIS A 58 31.70 -15.90 -4.27
N VAL A 59 30.97 -14.97 -4.88
CA VAL A 59 31.48 -14.11 -5.95
C VAL A 59 31.45 -12.69 -5.41
N ASN A 60 32.64 -12.12 -5.28
CA ASN A 60 32.86 -10.78 -4.73
C ASN A 60 32.54 -9.74 -5.82
N ASN A 61 31.48 -8.94 -5.62
CA ASN A 61 31.10 -7.91 -6.58
C ASN A 61 30.57 -6.66 -5.84
N ASN A 62 31.50 -5.79 -5.40
CA ASN A 62 31.26 -4.55 -4.64
C ASN A 62 30.41 -3.46 -5.36
N ARG A 63 29.67 -3.80 -6.43
CA ARG A 63 28.73 -2.89 -7.13
C ARG A 63 27.27 -3.30 -7.00
N TYR A 64 26.99 -4.49 -6.46
CA TYR A 64 25.64 -5.04 -6.31
C TYR A 64 25.16 -5.04 -4.85
N GLY A 65 26.06 -4.82 -3.89
CA GLY A 65 25.77 -4.89 -2.46
C GLY A 65 24.70 -3.92 -1.99
N GLU A 66 24.75 -2.64 -2.40
CA GLU A 66 23.84 -1.62 -1.84
C GLU A 66 22.35 -1.86 -2.20
N ILE A 67 22.05 -2.31 -3.43
CA ILE A 67 20.66 -2.56 -3.84
C ILE A 67 20.15 -3.87 -3.24
N GLU A 68 20.97 -4.93 -3.26
CA GLU A 68 20.63 -6.21 -2.64
C GLU A 68 20.43 -6.05 -1.12
N GLU A 69 21.22 -5.20 -0.45
CA GLU A 69 21.07 -4.90 0.98
C GLU A 69 19.78 -4.13 1.30
N ILE A 70 19.41 -3.13 0.48
CA ILE A 70 18.14 -2.38 0.61
C ILE A 70 16.93 -3.31 0.38
N GLU A 71 16.98 -4.13 -0.68
CA GLU A 71 15.92 -5.11 -0.99
C GLU A 71 15.70 -6.07 0.18
N VAL A 72 16.80 -6.62 0.73
CA VAL A 72 16.75 -7.55 1.87
C VAL A 72 16.19 -6.88 3.13
N GLU A 73 16.49 -5.61 3.38
CA GLU A 73 15.96 -4.88 4.54
C GLU A 73 14.46 -4.57 4.39
N ILE A 74 14.04 -4.00 3.25
CA ILE A 74 12.63 -3.66 2.98
C ILE A 74 11.77 -4.93 3.00
N GLU A 75 12.23 -6.00 2.34
CA GLU A 75 11.52 -7.29 2.34
C GLU A 75 11.38 -7.83 3.76
N LYS A 76 12.45 -7.78 4.55
CA LYS A 76 12.42 -8.23 5.95
C LYS A 76 11.46 -7.40 6.80
N ASN A 77 11.46 -6.07 6.64
CA ASN A 77 10.56 -5.18 7.39
C ASN A 77 9.10 -5.46 7.04
N PHE A 78 8.80 -5.69 5.76
CA PHE A 78 7.47 -6.05 5.30
C PHE A 78 6.99 -7.39 5.88
N HIS A 79 7.83 -8.42 5.86
CA HIS A 79 7.47 -9.73 6.43
C HIS A 79 7.27 -9.69 7.96
N ASN A 80 7.94 -8.77 8.65
CA ASN A 80 7.77 -8.56 10.09
C ASN A 80 6.64 -7.58 10.43
N PHE A 81 5.97 -7.00 9.42
CA PHE A 81 4.92 -6.02 9.65
C PHE A 81 3.68 -6.68 10.26
N LYS A 82 3.32 -6.24 11.48
CA LYS A 82 2.22 -6.86 12.24
C LYS A 82 0.85 -6.49 11.67
N ASN A 83 -0.06 -7.47 11.61
CA ASN A 83 -1.47 -7.25 11.29
C ASN A 83 -2.22 -6.38 12.31
N PHE A 84 -1.78 -6.35 13.57
CA PHE A 84 -2.41 -5.53 14.61
C PHE A 84 -1.35 -4.97 15.54
N GLU A 85 -1.41 -3.67 15.80
CA GLU A 85 -0.53 -3.01 16.76
C GLU A 85 -1.23 -1.83 17.43
N ILE A 86 -0.98 -1.70 18.73
CA ILE A 86 -1.44 -0.58 19.56
C ILE A 86 -0.28 0.40 19.69
N LEU A 87 -0.48 1.62 19.22
CA LEU A 87 0.49 2.71 19.28
C LEU A 87 0.07 3.74 20.34
N GLU A 88 0.99 4.59 20.78
CA GLU A 88 0.70 5.59 21.81
C GLU A 88 -0.20 6.72 21.27
N THR A 89 0.13 7.24 20.09
CA THR A 89 -0.54 8.39 19.49
C THR A 89 -0.91 8.15 18.02
N PRO A 90 -2.04 8.70 17.54
CA PRO A 90 -2.38 8.68 16.13
C PRO A 90 -1.38 9.51 15.32
N PRO A 91 -1.13 9.14 14.05
CA PRO A 91 -0.26 9.93 13.19
C PRO A 91 -0.90 11.27 12.85
N LEU A 92 -0.05 12.25 12.49
CA LEU A 92 -0.47 13.62 12.17
C LEU A 92 -1.33 13.70 10.92
N ASP A 93 -1.22 12.73 10.02
CA ASP A 93 -1.99 12.62 8.78
C ASP A 93 -3.31 11.83 8.95
N HIS A 94 -3.70 11.48 10.18
CA HIS A 94 -4.96 10.78 10.43
C HIS A 94 -6.15 11.71 10.15
N HIS A 95 -7.05 11.30 9.25
CA HIS A 95 -8.14 12.14 8.76
C HIS A 95 -9.02 12.73 9.88
N PHE A 96 -9.27 11.91 10.91
CA PHE A 96 -10.10 12.31 12.06
C PHE A 96 -9.30 12.87 13.25
N LEU A 97 -8.04 13.26 13.07
CA LEU A 97 -7.20 13.77 14.16
C LEU A 97 -7.83 15.02 14.81
N ASP A 98 -8.17 16.01 13.98
CA ASP A 98 -8.78 17.29 14.38
C ASP A 98 -10.31 17.21 14.57
N HIS A 99 -10.91 16.05 14.25
CA HIS A 99 -12.35 15.89 14.37
C HIS A 99 -12.74 16.06 15.85
N GLN A 100 -13.39 17.19 16.17
CA GLN A 100 -13.68 17.68 17.52
C GLN A 100 -13.98 16.54 18.48
N SER A 101 -12.92 16.15 19.16
CA SER A 101 -12.94 15.06 20.08
C SER A 101 -13.42 15.64 21.39
N THR A 102 -14.73 15.55 21.61
CA THR A 102 -15.18 15.28 22.98
C THR A 102 -14.35 14.13 23.59
N SER A 103 -13.75 13.26 22.76
CA SER A 103 -12.74 12.22 23.03
C SER A 103 -11.32 12.60 23.46
N THR A 104 -10.71 13.73 23.06
CA THR A 104 -9.42 14.16 23.67
C THR A 104 -9.68 14.55 25.11
N LEU A 105 -10.78 15.25 25.37
CA LEU A 105 -11.25 15.52 26.72
C LEU A 105 -11.70 14.23 27.47
N PHE A 106 -12.12 13.17 26.77
CA PHE A 106 -12.45 11.87 27.41
C PHE A 106 -11.20 11.03 27.77
N CYS A 107 -10.16 11.03 26.92
CA CYS A 107 -8.93 10.25 27.12
C CYS A 107 -7.97 10.88 28.15
N PHE A 108 -7.96 12.22 28.24
CA PHE A 108 -7.25 12.99 29.28
C PHE A 108 -8.09 13.20 30.57
N GLY A 109 -9.22 12.52 30.72
CA GLY A 109 -9.96 12.43 32.00
C GLY A 109 -10.89 13.61 32.35
N VAL A 110 -11.08 14.59 31.46
CA VAL A 110 -11.94 15.77 31.70
C VAL A 110 -13.43 15.42 31.59
N TYR A 111 -13.79 14.51 30.69
CA TYR A 111 -15.12 13.91 30.68
C TYR A 111 -15.03 12.38 30.85
N LYS A 112 -15.81 11.82 31.77
CA LYS A 112 -15.81 10.38 32.07
C LYS A 112 -16.81 9.66 31.17
N ASN A 113 -16.45 9.35 29.92
CA ASN A 113 -17.13 8.24 29.25
C ASN A 113 -16.31 6.96 29.37
N LYS A 114 -16.31 6.38 30.57
CA LYS A 114 -15.64 5.11 30.88
C LYS A 114 -16.13 3.94 30.00
N SER A 115 -17.27 4.09 29.30
CA SER A 115 -17.83 3.02 28.48
C SER A 115 -17.08 2.83 27.16
N LEU A 116 -16.85 3.89 26.35
CA LEU A 116 -16.23 3.71 25.03
C LEU A 116 -14.80 3.16 25.14
N LYS A 117 -13.96 3.74 26.00
CA LYS A 117 -12.59 3.24 26.20
C LYS A 117 -12.58 1.78 26.65
N LYS A 118 -13.52 1.38 27.50
CA LYS A 118 -13.66 -0.01 27.93
C LYS A 118 -14.09 -0.92 26.77
N ILE A 119 -15.09 -0.50 25.99
CA ILE A 119 -15.56 -1.23 24.80
C ILE A 119 -14.40 -1.40 23.83
N MET A 120 -13.73 -0.31 23.42
CA MET A 120 -12.64 -0.38 22.45
C MET A 120 -11.49 -1.27 22.92
N ARG A 121 -11.15 -1.28 24.21
CA ARG A 121 -10.14 -2.23 24.73
C ARG A 121 -10.57 -3.69 24.59
N GLN A 122 -11.85 -4.01 24.84
CA GLN A 122 -12.38 -5.35 24.62
C GLN A 122 -12.37 -5.71 23.12
N GLU A 123 -12.76 -4.77 22.26
CA GLU A 123 -12.70 -4.97 20.80
C GLU A 123 -11.26 -5.17 20.31
N TRP A 124 -10.27 -4.48 20.89
CA TRP A 124 -8.85 -4.65 20.54
C TRP A 124 -8.29 -6.01 20.96
N GLU A 125 -8.71 -6.55 22.11
CA GLU A 125 -8.37 -7.93 22.51
C GLU A 125 -8.89 -8.93 21.47
N ILE A 126 -10.12 -8.75 20.99
CA ILE A 126 -10.71 -9.57 19.92
C ILE A 126 -9.89 -9.44 18.64
N LEU A 127 -9.60 -8.22 18.18
CA LEU A 127 -8.76 -7.99 16.99
C LEU A 127 -7.38 -8.65 17.11
N SER A 128 -6.72 -8.51 18.25
CA SER A 128 -5.40 -9.12 18.47
C SER A 128 -5.42 -10.65 18.33
N SER A 129 -6.53 -11.29 18.70
CA SER A 129 -6.72 -12.74 18.59
C SER A 129 -7.14 -13.22 17.20
N GLN A 130 -7.96 -12.44 16.49
CA GLN A 130 -8.61 -12.86 15.24
C GLN A 130 -7.84 -12.46 13.98
N LEU A 131 -6.89 -11.52 14.06
CA LEU A 131 -6.21 -10.97 12.89
C LEU A 131 -4.95 -11.71 12.46
N LEU A 132 -4.54 -12.77 13.17
CA LEU A 132 -3.42 -13.63 12.76
C LEU A 132 -3.73 -14.20 11.37
N ASN A 133 -2.88 -13.88 10.39
CA ASN A 133 -3.03 -14.26 8.97
C ASN A 133 -4.25 -13.63 8.25
N SER A 134 -4.78 -12.51 8.75
CA SER A 134 -5.83 -11.78 8.06
C SER A 134 -5.28 -10.90 6.92
N ILE A 135 -6.16 -10.49 6.01
CA ILE A 135 -5.85 -9.49 4.97
C ILE A 135 -5.80 -8.05 5.51
N PHE A 136 -6.10 -7.86 6.80
CA PHE A 136 -6.20 -6.56 7.45
C PHE A 136 -4.91 -6.27 8.23
N TYR A 137 -4.44 -5.04 8.11
CA TYR A 137 -3.35 -4.50 8.93
C TYR A 137 -3.80 -3.21 9.60
N ILE A 138 -3.87 -3.26 10.92
CA ILE A 138 -4.60 -2.28 11.74
C ILE A 138 -3.65 -1.62 12.73
N ARG A 139 -3.81 -0.31 12.88
CA ARG A 139 -3.19 0.51 13.93
C ARG A 139 -4.28 1.19 14.75
N VAL A 140 -4.17 1.10 16.07
CA VAL A 140 -5.05 1.76 17.05
C VAL A 140 -4.21 2.52 18.07
N TYR A 141 -4.82 3.46 18.80
CA TYR A 141 -4.04 4.47 19.53
C TYR A 141 -4.50 4.63 20.99
N GLU A 142 -3.60 4.49 21.96
CA GLU A 142 -3.91 4.59 23.41
C GLU A 142 -4.43 5.98 23.80
N SER A 143 -3.82 7.04 23.29
CA SER A 143 -4.24 8.43 23.55
C SER A 143 -5.57 8.79 22.86
N ARG A 144 -5.96 8.05 21.82
CA ARG A 144 -7.17 8.26 21.00
C ARG A 144 -7.81 6.93 20.64
N CYS A 145 -8.39 6.27 21.65
CA CYS A 145 -9.02 4.95 21.48
C CYS A 145 -10.25 4.96 20.54
N ASP A 146 -10.71 6.15 20.17
CA ASP A 146 -11.76 6.42 19.20
C ASP A 146 -11.26 6.45 17.75
N LEU A 147 -9.95 6.28 17.50
CA LEU A 147 -9.34 6.31 16.17
C LEU A 147 -8.73 4.96 15.80
N MET A 148 -8.76 4.62 14.51
CA MET A 148 -8.16 3.41 13.95
C MET A 148 -7.82 3.65 12.48
N ARG A 149 -6.62 3.23 12.07
CA ARG A 149 -6.22 3.14 10.66
C ARG A 149 -6.16 1.68 10.24
N VAL A 150 -6.65 1.39 9.05
CA VAL A 150 -6.72 0.04 8.48
C VAL A 150 -6.20 0.09 7.05
N VAL A 151 -5.29 -0.82 6.71
CA VAL A 151 -5.03 -1.19 5.31
C VAL A 151 -5.47 -2.61 5.05
N VAL A 152 -6.03 -2.84 3.87
CA VAL A 152 -6.48 -4.15 3.41
C VAL A 152 -5.78 -4.51 2.13
N ILE A 153 -5.23 -5.73 2.07
CA ILE A 153 -4.73 -6.32 0.83
C ILE A 153 -5.86 -7.11 0.18
N ASN A 154 -6.29 -6.70 -1.01
CA ASN A 154 -7.15 -7.53 -1.86
C ASN A 154 -6.27 -8.37 -2.79
N GLU A 155 -5.97 -9.60 -2.38
CA GLU A 155 -5.10 -10.50 -3.14
C GLU A 155 -5.64 -10.80 -4.55
N GLN A 156 -6.96 -10.82 -4.75
CA GLN A 156 -7.54 -11.04 -6.07
C GLN A 156 -7.24 -9.87 -7.01
N ALA A 157 -7.36 -8.63 -6.52
CA ALA A 157 -7.00 -7.44 -7.29
C ALA A 157 -5.48 -7.40 -7.55
N ALA A 158 -4.68 -7.69 -6.52
CA ALA A 158 -3.22 -7.70 -6.61
C ALA A 158 -2.67 -8.74 -7.62
N THR A 159 -3.40 -9.86 -7.81
CA THR A 159 -3.00 -10.96 -8.70
C THR A 159 -3.62 -10.90 -10.10
N ASN A 160 -4.81 -10.32 -10.26
CA ASN A 160 -5.53 -10.37 -11.55
C ASN A 160 -5.65 -9.01 -12.25
N SER A 161 -5.15 -7.94 -11.66
CA SER A 161 -5.17 -6.61 -12.27
C SER A 161 -3.84 -5.89 -12.09
N TYR A 162 -3.64 -4.81 -12.84
CA TYR A 162 -2.53 -3.88 -12.59
C TYR A 162 -2.82 -2.94 -11.42
N HIS A 163 -4.04 -2.99 -10.86
CA HIS A 163 -4.39 -2.24 -9.67
C HIS A 163 -3.62 -2.81 -8.48
N HIS A 164 -3.06 -1.90 -7.69
CA HIS A 164 -2.20 -2.22 -6.56
C HIS A 164 -2.88 -3.08 -5.49
N GLY A 165 -4.21 -3.13 -5.40
CA GLY A 165 -4.92 -4.00 -4.45
C GLY A 165 -4.74 -3.61 -2.98
N LEU A 166 -4.18 -2.43 -2.69
CA LEU A 166 -4.06 -1.87 -1.34
C LEU A 166 -5.16 -0.84 -1.06
N PHE A 167 -5.89 -1.00 0.04
CA PHE A 167 -6.98 -0.09 0.40
C PHE A 167 -6.78 0.46 1.81
N PHE A 168 -6.59 1.77 1.94
CA PHE A 168 -6.38 2.45 3.21
C PHE A 168 -7.65 3.14 3.70
N PHE A 169 -7.92 3.01 5.00
CA PHE A 169 -9.06 3.61 5.67
C PHE A 169 -8.67 4.21 7.01
N ASP A 170 -9.17 5.40 7.29
CA ASP A 170 -9.21 5.96 8.64
C ASP A 170 -10.63 5.85 9.19
N LEU A 171 -10.73 5.53 10.48
CA LEU A 171 -12.00 5.38 11.18
C LEU A 171 -12.05 6.25 12.44
N PHE A 172 -13.26 6.72 12.73
CA PHE A 172 -13.60 7.40 13.97
C PHE A 172 -14.82 6.76 14.63
N PHE A 173 -14.66 6.30 15.87
CA PHE A 173 -15.71 5.65 16.64
C PHE A 173 -16.44 6.67 17.51
N PRO A 174 -17.74 6.90 17.31
CA PRO A 174 -18.48 7.89 18.07
C PRO A 174 -18.70 7.44 19.52
N LYS A 175 -19.01 8.42 20.39
CA LYS A 175 -19.24 8.21 21.83
C LYS A 175 -20.27 7.11 22.16
N ASN A 176 -21.26 6.93 21.29
CA ASN A 176 -22.34 5.97 21.43
C ASN A 176 -22.14 4.69 20.59
N TYR A 177 -20.92 4.41 20.13
CA TYR A 177 -20.57 3.10 19.59
C TYR A 177 -20.81 1.99 20.66
N PRO A 178 -21.38 0.83 20.30
CA PRO A 178 -21.73 0.37 18.95
C PRO A 178 -23.13 0.73 18.46
N SER A 179 -23.94 1.51 19.20
CA SER A 179 -25.28 1.89 18.77
C SER A 179 -25.28 2.71 17.47
N ASN A 180 -24.24 3.52 17.25
CA ASN A 180 -23.96 4.15 15.95
C ASN A 180 -22.70 3.55 15.32
N PRO A 181 -22.64 3.44 13.98
CA PRO A 181 -21.44 2.97 13.29
C PRO A 181 -20.29 3.98 13.41
N PRO A 182 -19.04 3.55 13.18
CA PRO A 182 -17.93 4.47 13.02
C PRO A 182 -18.12 5.33 11.77
N LYS A 183 -17.51 6.52 11.76
CA LYS A 183 -17.23 7.25 10.52
C LYS A 183 -16.00 6.62 9.87
N ILE A 184 -15.99 6.56 8.55
CA ILE A 184 -14.90 5.96 7.78
C ILE A 184 -14.59 6.83 6.57
N VAL A 185 -13.30 6.98 6.30
CA VAL A 185 -12.75 7.65 5.14
C VAL A 185 -11.86 6.67 4.41
N TYR A 186 -12.14 6.46 3.12
CA TYR A 186 -11.30 5.69 2.22
C TYR A 186 -10.34 6.62 1.50
N TYR A 187 -9.06 6.28 1.48
CA TYR A 187 -8.05 7.01 0.72
C TYR A 187 -8.06 6.58 -0.74
N SER A 188 -8.80 7.33 -1.57
CA SER A 188 -8.68 7.25 -3.03
C SER A 188 -7.54 8.16 -3.47
N TYR A 189 -6.51 7.59 -4.09
CA TYR A 189 -5.37 8.36 -4.59
C TYR A 189 -5.65 8.98 -5.98
N GLU A 190 -6.93 9.15 -6.33
CA GLU A 190 -7.38 9.68 -7.61
C GLU A 190 -6.97 11.15 -7.82
N LYS A 191 -6.76 11.49 -9.10
CA LYS A 191 -6.20 12.70 -9.70
C LYS A 191 -6.61 14.03 -9.05
N SER A 192 -6.02 14.37 -7.90
CA SER A 192 -5.76 15.76 -7.52
C SER A 192 -4.30 15.89 -7.11
N LEU A 193 -3.50 16.45 -8.02
CA LEU A 193 -2.10 16.83 -7.84
C LEU A 193 -1.89 17.40 -6.43
N HIS A 194 -1.10 16.68 -5.63
CA HIS A 194 -0.52 17.09 -4.34
C HIS A 194 -1.27 16.81 -3.03
N GLU A 195 -2.48 16.24 -3.01
CA GLU A 195 -3.15 15.90 -1.74
C GLU A 195 -3.84 14.53 -1.77
N ILE A 196 -3.51 13.68 -0.79
CA ILE A 196 -4.27 12.47 -0.49
C ILE A 196 -5.65 12.90 0.02
N ARG A 197 -6.69 12.83 -0.82
CA ARG A 197 -8.07 13.17 -0.44
C ARG A 197 -8.88 11.92 -0.12
N GLY A 198 -9.31 11.83 1.13
CA GLY A 198 -10.17 10.75 1.58
C GLY A 198 -11.65 10.99 1.23
N VAL A 199 -12.32 9.99 0.66
CA VAL A 199 -13.77 10.03 0.40
C VAL A 199 -14.51 9.51 1.63
N VAL A 200 -15.51 10.25 2.11
CA VAL A 200 -16.35 9.82 3.24
C VAL A 200 -17.32 8.74 2.76
N CYS A 201 -17.08 7.49 3.15
CA CYS A 201 -17.83 6.32 2.67
C CYS A 201 -18.86 5.78 3.70
N GLY A 202 -19.00 6.41 4.87
CA GLY A 202 -19.74 5.85 6.01
C GLY A 202 -21.17 5.38 5.71
N ASN A 203 -21.96 6.18 5.00
CA ASN A 203 -23.34 5.82 4.68
C ASN A 203 -23.44 4.66 3.67
N TYR A 204 -22.41 4.45 2.85
CA TYR A 204 -22.36 3.39 1.85
C TYR A 204 -21.89 2.07 2.47
N ILE A 205 -20.84 2.12 3.29
CA ILE A 205 -20.22 0.95 3.92
C ILE A 205 -21.11 0.41 5.07
N PHE A 206 -21.73 1.29 5.86
CA PHE A 206 -22.50 0.89 7.06
C PHE A 206 -24.02 1.01 6.91
N LYS A 207 -24.54 0.95 5.68
CA LYS A 207 -25.97 1.15 5.36
C LYS A 207 -26.93 0.30 6.22
N ASN A 208 -26.53 -0.93 6.57
CA ASN A 208 -27.34 -1.89 7.33
C ASN A 208 -26.84 -2.12 8.77
N TRP A 209 -26.10 -1.17 9.36
CA TRP A 209 -25.44 -1.31 10.67
C TRP A 209 -26.37 -1.84 11.77
N ASN A 210 -27.55 -1.24 11.92
CA ASN A 210 -28.51 -1.63 12.97
C ASN A 210 -29.02 -3.07 12.82
N SER A 211 -29.08 -3.58 11.59
CA SER A 211 -29.41 -4.98 11.35
C SER A 211 -28.24 -5.88 11.74
N LEU A 212 -27.03 -5.54 11.31
CA LEU A 212 -25.81 -6.31 11.55
C LEU A 212 -25.53 -6.53 13.04
N ILE A 213 -25.59 -5.45 13.85
CA ILE A 213 -25.34 -5.57 15.30
C ILE A 213 -26.46 -6.27 16.07
N LYS A 214 -27.66 -6.41 15.50
CA LYS A 214 -28.79 -7.11 16.12
C LYS A 214 -28.83 -8.60 15.74
N SER A 215 -28.42 -8.92 14.52
CA SER A 215 -28.46 -10.29 13.99
C SER A 215 -27.19 -11.09 14.28
N ASN A 216 -26.06 -10.42 14.53
CA ASN A 216 -24.78 -11.09 14.70
C ASN A 216 -24.41 -11.18 16.20
N THR A 217 -23.99 -12.37 16.64
CA THR A 217 -23.41 -12.58 17.98
C THR A 217 -21.92 -12.20 18.03
N GLU A 218 -21.31 -11.89 16.89
CA GLU A 218 -19.92 -11.43 16.79
C GLU A 218 -19.74 -9.98 17.25
N SER A 219 -18.49 -9.61 17.55
CA SER A 219 -18.19 -8.29 18.07
C SER A 219 -18.44 -7.18 17.03
N PRO A 220 -18.94 -6.01 17.46
CA PRO A 220 -19.15 -4.86 16.60
C PRO A 220 -17.95 -4.48 15.73
N ILE A 221 -16.70 -4.62 16.17
CA ILE A 221 -15.54 -4.24 15.36
C ILE A 221 -15.29 -5.24 14.21
N LEU A 222 -15.61 -6.52 14.39
CA LEU A 222 -15.50 -7.51 13.31
C LEU A 222 -16.53 -7.23 12.21
N ASN A 223 -17.74 -6.79 12.57
CA ASN A 223 -18.74 -6.33 11.60
C ASN A 223 -18.26 -5.13 10.78
N VAL A 224 -17.44 -4.24 11.36
CA VAL A 224 -16.79 -3.15 10.64
C VAL A 224 -15.84 -3.70 9.58
N LEU A 225 -14.99 -4.67 9.94
CA LEU A 225 -14.04 -5.30 9.00
C LEU A 225 -14.75 -6.05 7.87
N VAL A 226 -15.82 -6.80 8.19
CA VAL A 226 -16.65 -7.48 7.17
C VAL A 226 -17.27 -6.47 6.20
N SER A 227 -17.75 -5.33 6.71
CA SER A 227 -18.34 -4.28 5.89
C SER A 227 -17.30 -3.63 4.97
N ILE A 228 -16.07 -3.38 5.46
CA ILE A 228 -14.93 -2.92 4.64
C ILE A 228 -14.58 -3.94 3.56
N LYS A 229 -14.49 -5.24 3.91
CA LYS A 229 -14.21 -6.32 2.95
C LYS A 229 -15.24 -6.34 1.82
N ASN A 230 -16.53 -6.29 2.17
CA ASN A 230 -17.62 -6.30 1.20
C ASN A 230 -17.59 -5.06 0.30
N PHE A 231 -17.28 -3.88 0.87
CA PHE A 231 -17.08 -2.67 0.08
C PHE A 231 -15.96 -2.83 -0.94
N ILE A 232 -14.80 -3.36 -0.52
CA ILE A 232 -13.66 -3.60 -1.40
C ILE A 232 -14.03 -4.59 -2.51
N SER A 233 -14.68 -5.70 -2.18
CA SER A 233 -15.12 -6.71 -3.16
C SER A 233 -16.06 -6.13 -4.23
N ASN A 234 -16.96 -5.23 -3.84
CA ASN A 234 -17.86 -4.54 -4.78
C ASN A 234 -17.19 -3.38 -5.52
N SER A 235 -16.04 -2.90 -5.03
CA SER A 235 -15.29 -1.78 -5.61
C SER A 235 -14.20 -2.23 -6.59
N ILE A 236 -14.05 -3.54 -6.82
CA ILE A 236 -13.06 -4.12 -7.75
C ILE A 236 -13.27 -3.59 -9.19
N GLU A 237 -14.47 -3.12 -9.53
CA GLU A 237 -14.80 -2.51 -10.83
C GLU A 237 -14.46 -1.02 -10.95
N LEU A 238 -13.98 -0.37 -9.88
CA LEU A 238 -13.51 1.02 -9.98
C LEU A 238 -12.15 1.02 -10.68
N GLU A 239 -12.09 1.56 -11.90
CA GLU A 239 -10.84 1.78 -12.63
C GLU A 239 -9.85 2.57 -11.75
N ARG A 240 -8.84 1.89 -11.18
CA ARG A 240 -7.78 2.54 -10.41
C ARG A 240 -6.59 2.87 -11.30
N SER A 241 -6.11 4.10 -11.21
CA SER A 241 -4.96 4.53 -12.01
C SER A 241 -3.67 3.94 -11.44
N SER A 242 -2.70 3.67 -12.32
CA SER A 242 -1.29 3.49 -11.92
C SER A 242 -0.75 4.69 -11.14
N GLU A 243 -1.39 5.86 -11.25
CA GLU A 243 -1.09 7.05 -10.45
C GLU A 243 -1.20 6.80 -8.95
N ASP A 244 -2.13 5.92 -8.53
CA ASP A 244 -2.31 5.57 -7.13
C ASP A 244 -1.02 4.93 -6.57
N ILE A 245 -0.31 4.13 -7.37
CA ILE A 245 0.98 3.53 -7.00
C ILE A 245 2.03 4.62 -6.76
N PHE A 246 2.14 5.60 -7.66
CA PHE A 246 3.09 6.69 -7.52
C PHE A 246 2.82 7.50 -6.27
N GLN A 247 1.55 7.83 -6.00
CA GLN A 247 1.20 8.61 -4.82
C GLN A 247 1.47 7.84 -3.52
N MET A 248 1.21 6.53 -3.50
CA MET A 248 1.48 5.68 -2.34
C MET A 248 2.98 5.52 -2.07
N LEU A 249 3.79 5.34 -3.12
CA LEU A 249 5.25 5.33 -2.98
C LEU A 249 5.78 6.72 -2.60
N ARG A 250 5.12 7.79 -3.08
CA ARG A 250 5.52 9.17 -2.86
C ARG A 250 5.30 9.69 -1.46
N SER A 251 4.15 9.36 -0.92
CA SER A 251 3.73 9.80 0.38
C SER A 251 2.96 8.67 1.04
N PRO A 252 3.64 7.58 1.46
CA PRO A 252 2.99 6.55 2.26
C PRO A 252 2.36 7.19 3.50
N LEU A 253 1.21 6.67 3.92
CA LEU A 253 0.59 7.11 5.16
C LEU A 253 1.51 6.78 6.34
N ILE A 254 1.60 7.70 7.30
CA ILE A 254 2.54 7.60 8.42
C ILE A 254 2.28 6.30 9.20
N GLY A 255 3.35 5.54 9.45
CA GLY A 255 3.32 4.23 10.12
C GLY A 255 3.11 3.03 9.19
N TYR A 256 3.06 3.25 7.88
CA TYR A 256 2.92 2.22 6.84
C TYR A 256 3.99 2.34 5.74
N GLU A 257 5.07 3.08 5.96
CA GLU A 257 6.15 3.31 5.01
C GLU A 257 6.78 1.99 4.54
N ASP A 258 7.33 1.20 5.47
CA ASP A 258 7.91 -0.11 5.18
C ASP A 258 6.88 -1.08 4.57
N PHE A 259 5.62 -0.96 5.00
CA PHE A 259 4.54 -1.81 4.49
C PHE A 259 4.28 -1.54 3.01
N VAL A 260 4.15 -0.27 2.63
CA VAL A 260 3.90 0.14 1.24
C VAL A 260 5.10 -0.18 0.36
N LEU A 261 6.31 0.14 0.82
CA LEU A 261 7.54 -0.12 0.08
C LEU A 261 7.72 -1.61 -0.18
N GLY A 262 7.66 -2.44 0.85
CA GLY A 262 7.81 -3.89 0.67
C GLY A 262 6.67 -4.56 -0.08
N TYR A 263 5.44 -4.04 0.05
CA TYR A 263 4.32 -4.53 -0.74
C TYR A 263 4.58 -4.39 -2.25
N PHE A 264 5.04 -3.20 -2.67
CA PHE A 264 5.33 -2.91 -4.07
C PHE A 264 6.62 -3.54 -4.54
N LEU A 265 7.66 -3.61 -3.71
CA LEU A 265 8.91 -4.31 -4.00
C LEU A 265 8.65 -5.76 -4.43
N LEU A 266 7.91 -6.51 -3.61
CA LEU A 266 7.62 -7.93 -3.85
C LEU A 266 6.66 -8.17 -5.02
N ARG A 267 5.92 -7.14 -5.47
CA ARG A 267 4.90 -7.26 -6.52
C ARG A 267 5.25 -6.50 -7.80
N ALA A 268 6.36 -5.76 -7.83
CA ALA A 268 6.77 -4.91 -8.94
C ALA A 268 6.71 -5.63 -10.29
N HIS A 269 7.30 -6.82 -10.35
CA HIS A 269 7.33 -7.65 -11.56
C HIS A 269 5.94 -8.04 -12.05
N HIS A 270 5.09 -8.46 -11.12
CA HIS A 270 3.74 -8.90 -11.43
C HIS A 270 2.85 -7.72 -11.87
N ILE A 271 2.98 -6.57 -11.21
CA ILE A 271 2.28 -5.33 -11.57
C ILE A 271 2.66 -4.88 -12.99
N LEU A 272 3.95 -4.87 -13.33
CA LEU A 272 4.40 -4.50 -14.68
C LEU A 272 3.87 -5.45 -15.76
N LEU A 273 3.89 -6.76 -15.51
CA LEU A 273 3.33 -7.74 -16.45
C LEU A 273 1.83 -7.54 -16.66
N ASN A 274 1.07 -7.32 -15.59
CA ASN A 274 -0.36 -7.06 -15.67
C ASN A 274 -0.68 -5.76 -16.39
N TYR A 275 0.09 -4.69 -16.13
CA TYR A 275 -0.09 -3.42 -16.83
C TYR A 275 0.16 -3.60 -18.33
N LYS A 276 1.24 -4.30 -18.71
CA LYS A 276 1.51 -4.66 -20.10
C LYS A 276 0.36 -5.43 -20.76
N ASN A 277 -0.25 -6.38 -20.07
CA ASN A 277 -1.33 -7.19 -20.66
C ASN A 277 -2.58 -6.36 -21.02
N THR A 278 -2.68 -5.13 -20.54
CA THR A 278 -3.74 -4.19 -20.95
C THR A 278 -3.48 -3.51 -22.30
N PHE A 279 -2.28 -3.62 -22.85
CA PHE A 279 -1.89 -2.93 -24.08
C PHE A 279 -2.48 -3.65 -25.29
N THR A 280 -3.65 -3.20 -25.74
CA THR A 280 -4.24 -3.66 -27.01
C THR A 280 -3.78 -2.80 -28.20
N ASN A 281 -3.54 -1.51 -27.98
CA ASN A 281 -2.90 -0.55 -28.89
C ASN A 281 -2.23 0.56 -28.06
N PRO A 282 -1.01 0.36 -27.56
CA PRO A 282 -0.38 1.31 -26.64
C PRO A 282 -0.14 2.66 -27.32
N ASN A 283 -0.54 3.72 -26.64
CA ASN A 283 -0.23 5.08 -27.01
C ASN A 283 1.01 5.59 -26.24
N GLU A 284 1.40 6.82 -26.51
CA GLU A 284 2.53 7.47 -25.82
C GLU A 284 2.35 7.46 -24.30
N GLU A 285 1.15 7.76 -23.79
CA GLU A 285 0.85 7.79 -22.35
C GLU A 285 1.01 6.41 -21.68
N ASN A 286 0.66 5.32 -22.37
CA ASN A 286 0.88 3.96 -21.88
C ASN A 286 2.38 3.68 -21.68
N TYR A 287 3.22 4.04 -22.65
CA TYR A 287 4.67 3.87 -22.54
C TYR A 287 5.26 4.77 -21.45
N LYS A 288 4.80 6.02 -21.36
CA LYS A 288 5.19 6.95 -20.28
C LYS A 288 4.92 6.39 -18.90
N THR A 289 3.72 5.88 -18.71
CA THR A 289 3.28 5.31 -17.44
C THR A 289 4.07 4.05 -17.09
N PHE A 290 4.25 3.13 -18.04
CA PHE A 290 5.03 1.91 -17.83
C PHE A 290 6.48 2.21 -17.44
N PHE A 291 7.11 3.19 -18.11
CA PHE A 291 8.46 3.63 -17.77
C PHE A 291 8.55 4.24 -16.38
N ASN A 292 7.59 5.09 -16.02
CA ASN A 292 7.53 5.69 -14.70
C ASN A 292 7.37 4.62 -13.61
N LEU A 293 6.57 3.57 -13.85
CA LEU A 293 6.43 2.43 -12.94
C LEU A 293 7.76 1.69 -12.76
N ILE A 294 8.51 1.44 -13.85
CA ILE A 294 9.84 0.81 -13.75
C ILE A 294 10.76 1.66 -12.88
N LYS A 295 10.83 2.97 -13.14
CA LYS A 295 11.67 3.88 -12.34
C LYS A 295 11.26 3.88 -10.87
N ALA A 296 9.97 3.92 -10.57
CA ALA A 296 9.47 3.85 -9.20
C ALA A 296 9.85 2.54 -8.50
N PHE A 297 9.83 1.43 -9.24
CA PHE A 297 10.27 0.15 -8.72
C PHE A 297 11.80 0.02 -8.61
N GLU A 298 12.58 0.67 -9.48
CA GLU A 298 14.03 0.80 -9.33
C GLU A 298 14.40 1.57 -8.05
N GLU A 299 13.68 2.66 -7.74
CA GLU A 299 13.95 3.48 -6.54
C GLU A 299 13.77 2.72 -5.23
N ILE A 300 12.86 1.74 -5.19
CA ILE A 300 12.65 0.87 -4.02
C ILE A 300 13.48 -0.41 -4.06
N GLY A 301 14.36 -0.56 -5.05
CA GLY A 301 15.30 -1.69 -5.15
C GLY A 301 14.79 -2.92 -5.93
N ALA A 302 13.60 -2.88 -6.54
CA ALA A 302 13.06 -4.04 -7.26
C ALA A 302 13.81 -4.36 -8.57
N TYR A 303 14.55 -3.39 -9.11
CA TYR A 303 15.33 -3.54 -10.33
C TYR A 303 16.68 -2.83 -10.21
N CYS A 304 17.75 -3.49 -10.63
CA CYS A 304 19.06 -2.88 -10.78
C CYS A 304 19.19 -2.20 -12.15
N LYS A 305 19.74 -0.98 -12.22
CA LYS A 305 20.06 -0.28 -13.50
C LYS A 305 20.90 -1.13 -14.47
N HIS A 306 21.70 -2.07 -13.94
CA HIS A 306 22.46 -3.05 -14.71
C HIS A 306 21.60 -3.98 -15.57
N HIS A 307 20.35 -4.23 -15.16
CA HIS A 307 19.37 -4.94 -15.97
C HIS A 307 19.06 -4.21 -17.25
N TYR A 308 19.54 -2.99 -17.45
CA TYR A 308 19.31 -2.19 -18.65
C TYR A 308 20.56 -1.45 -19.11
N LYS A 309 21.77 -1.94 -18.83
CA LYS A 309 23.05 -1.29 -19.22
C LYS A 309 23.20 -0.96 -20.72
N TYR A 310 22.39 -1.57 -21.58
CA TYR A 310 22.26 -1.24 -23.01
C TYR A 310 21.39 0.00 -23.30
N LEU A 311 20.79 0.62 -22.28
CA LEU A 311 19.83 1.72 -22.36
C LEU A 311 20.43 3.07 -21.95
N GLU A 312 21.61 3.09 -21.32
CA GLU A 312 22.38 4.34 -21.12
C GLU A 312 22.82 4.95 -22.46
N SER A 313 22.92 4.17 -23.53
CA SER A 313 23.20 4.70 -24.88
C SER A 313 22.06 5.55 -25.46
N PHE A 314 20.85 5.48 -24.92
CA PHE A 314 19.74 6.35 -25.32
C PHE A 314 19.73 7.70 -24.59
N GLN A 315 20.31 7.78 -23.37
CA GLN A 315 20.44 9.04 -22.64
C GLN A 315 21.67 9.87 -23.07
N PHE A 316 22.66 9.27 -23.74
CA PHE A 316 23.87 9.97 -24.20
C PHE A 316 23.91 10.23 -25.72
N ALA A 317 22.86 9.91 -26.47
CA ALA A 317 22.79 10.17 -27.92
C ALA A 317 22.23 11.56 -28.28
N SER A 318 21.85 12.37 -27.30
CA SER A 318 21.36 13.75 -27.47
C SER A 318 22.26 14.75 -26.75
N TYR A 319 23.47 14.94 -27.29
CA TYR A 319 24.25 16.17 -27.12
C TYR A 319 24.60 16.75 -28.48
#